data_AF-A0A838MQW1-F1
#
_entry.id   AF-A0A838MQW1-F1
#
_cell.length_a   1.000
_cell.length_b   1.000
_cell.length_c   1.000
_cell.angle_alpha   90.00
_cell.angle_beta   90.00
_cell.angle_gamma   90.00
#
_symmetry.space_group_name_H-M   'P 1'
#
loop_
_entity.id
_entity.type
_entity.pdbx_description
1 polymer ?
#
loop_
_entity_poly.entity_id
_entity_poly.type
_entity_poly.pdbx_seq_one_letter_code
_entity_poly.pdbx_strand_id
1 'polypeptide(L)'
;MNPGMQERQDHFAYCVQLFGGVTAFARRLRIDERAIRRFINGERPISDGLLHDTAKALRELVAEAGAAAEAISATLTSEPGDP
;
A
#
# COMPACT_ATOMS: atom_id res chain seq x y z
N MET A 1 15.40 -10.65 -20.72
CA MET A 1 14.58 -10.11 -19.63
C MET A 1 14.71 -11.08 -18.46
N ASN A 2 15.16 -10.64 -17.28
CA ASN A 2 15.45 -11.54 -16.16
C ASN A 2 14.14 -11.79 -15.37
N PRO A 3 13.62 -13.04 -15.27
CA PRO A 3 12.27 -13.30 -14.74
C PRO A 3 12.03 -12.75 -13.33
N GLY A 4 13.05 -12.76 -12.45
CA GLY A 4 12.94 -12.20 -11.10
C GLY A 4 12.80 -10.67 -11.05
N MET A 5 13.18 -9.94 -12.12
CA MET A 5 12.96 -8.49 -12.19
C MET A 5 11.51 -8.16 -12.55
N GLN A 6 10.88 -8.98 -13.39
CA GLN A 6 9.47 -8.82 -13.75
C GLN A 6 8.56 -9.10 -12.55
N GLU A 7 8.83 -10.19 -11.82
CA GLU A 7 8.06 -10.55 -10.62
C GLU A 7 8.07 -9.43 -9.56
N ARG A 8 9.23 -8.79 -9.36
CA ARG A 8 9.35 -7.63 -8.45
C ARG A 8 8.54 -6.43 -8.93
N GLN A 9 8.50 -6.18 -10.24
CA GLN A 9 7.70 -5.09 -10.82
C GLN A 9 6.22 -5.35 -10.69
N ASP A 10 5.77 -6.56 -11.00
CA ASP A 10 4.36 -6.95 -10.90
C ASP A 10 3.88 -6.88 -9.45
N HIS A 11 4.70 -7.37 -8.50
CA HIS A 11 4.38 -7.29 -7.08
C HIS A 11 4.34 -5.84 -6.57
N PHE A 12 5.29 -5.00 -7.00
CA PHE A 12 5.28 -3.58 -6.65
C PHE A 12 4.06 -2.85 -7.24
N ALA A 13 3.71 -3.10 -8.51
CA ALA A 13 2.53 -2.54 -9.15
C ALA A 13 1.24 -2.96 -8.43
N TYR A 14 1.16 -4.21 -8.00
CA TYR A 14 0.05 -4.70 -7.17
C TYR A 14 -0.05 -3.94 -5.84
N CYS A 15 1.06 -3.76 -5.12
CA CYS A 15 1.08 -2.97 -3.88
C CYS A 15 0.60 -1.54 -4.12
N VAL A 16 1.08 -0.88 -5.18
CA VAL A 16 0.62 0.47 -5.55
C VAL A 16 -0.90 0.52 -5.72
N GLN A 17 -1.49 -0.50 -6.35
CA GLN A 17 -2.94 -0.56 -6.50
C GLN A 17 -3.67 -0.81 -5.18
N LEU A 18 -3.11 -1.63 -4.28
CA LEU A 18 -3.67 -1.88 -2.95
C LEU A 18 -3.77 -0.60 -2.10
N PHE A 19 -2.84 0.33 -2.28
CA PHE A 19 -2.90 1.66 -1.65
C PHE A 19 -3.91 2.62 -2.30
N GLY A 20 -4.61 2.22 -3.36
CA GLY A 20 -5.53 3.09 -4.11
C GLY A 20 -4.89 3.76 -5.32
N GLY A 21 -3.77 3.23 -5.83
CA GLY A 21 -3.10 3.67 -7.05
C GLY A 21 -1.92 4.62 -6.80
N VAL A 22 -1.31 5.06 -7.91
CA VAL A 22 -0.02 5.81 -7.93
C VAL A 22 -0.04 7.03 -7.01
N THR A 23 -1.08 7.86 -7.08
CA THR A 23 -1.17 9.11 -6.31
C THR A 23 -1.24 8.87 -4.81
N ALA A 24 -2.02 7.88 -4.36
CA ALA A 24 -2.13 7.56 -2.94
C ALA A 24 -0.81 6.96 -2.41
N PHE A 25 -0.20 6.06 -3.18
CA PHE A 25 1.09 5.47 -2.88
C PHE A 25 2.22 6.51 -2.78
N ALA A 26 2.27 7.45 -3.74
CA ALA A 26 3.23 8.54 -3.80
C ALA A 26 3.24 9.38 -2.52
N ARG A 27 2.05 9.76 -2.05
CA ARG A 27 1.91 10.54 -0.80
C ARG A 27 2.38 9.75 0.41
N ARG A 28 2.05 8.45 0.48
CA ARG A 28 2.40 7.57 1.59
C ARG A 28 3.92 7.39 1.73
N LEU A 29 4.60 7.05 0.64
CA LEU A 29 6.06 6.82 0.66
C LEU A 29 6.88 8.10 0.44
N ARG A 30 6.23 9.25 0.19
CA ARG A 30 6.88 10.52 -0.21
C ARG A 30 7.79 10.34 -1.43
N ILE A 31 7.34 9.54 -2.38
CA ILE A 31 8.02 9.29 -3.66
C ILE A 31 7.23 10.02 -4.74
N ASP A 32 7.94 10.65 -5.66
CA ASP A 32 7.34 11.31 -6.81
C ASP A 32 6.53 10.32 -7.69
N GLU A 33 5.35 10.75 -8.15
CA GLU A 33 4.45 9.90 -8.96
C GLU A 33 5.12 9.43 -10.25
N ARG A 34 5.92 10.29 -10.89
CA ARG A 34 6.64 9.91 -12.10
C ARG A 34 7.69 8.87 -11.77
N ALA A 35 8.37 8.96 -10.63
CA ALA A 35 9.28 7.89 -10.19
C ALA A 35 8.56 6.55 -10.02
N ILE A 36 7.37 6.54 -9.40
CA ILE A 36 6.55 5.31 -9.27
C ILE A 36 6.18 4.73 -10.63
N ARG A 37 5.70 5.55 -11.57
CA ARG A 37 5.38 5.11 -12.93
C ARG A 37 6.60 4.50 -13.64
N ARG A 38 7.78 5.10 -13.45
CA ARG A 38 9.04 4.56 -14.00
C ARG A 38 9.41 3.20 -13.42
N PHE A 39 9.13 2.94 -12.14
CA PHE A 39 9.35 1.62 -11.54
C PHE A 39 8.37 0.59 -12.10
N ILE A 40 7.09 0.93 -12.21
CA ILE A 40 6.03 0.05 -12.74
C ILE A 40 6.27 -0.30 -14.21
N ASN A 41 6.66 0.69 -15.02
CA ASN A 41 6.94 0.49 -16.45
C ASN A 41 8.29 -0.20 -16.71
N GLY A 42 9.08 -0.47 -15.67
CA GLY A 42 10.42 -1.05 -15.80
C GLY A 42 11.50 -0.12 -16.35
N GLU A 43 11.22 1.18 -16.46
CA GLU A 43 12.20 2.22 -16.84
C GLU A 43 13.28 2.43 -15.76
N ARG A 44 13.00 2.02 -14.52
CA ARG A 44 13.96 2.02 -13.41
C ARG A 44 13.84 0.70 -12.63
N PRO A 45 14.96 0.05 -12.25
CA PRO A 45 14.91 -1.14 -11.42
C PRO A 45 14.40 -0.81 -10.01
N ILE A 46 13.70 -1.77 -9.42
CA ILE A 46 13.18 -1.69 -8.05
C ILE A 46 14.24 -2.25 -7.11
N SER A 47 14.69 -1.42 -6.17
CA SER A 47 15.66 -1.81 -5.15
C SER A 47 15.00 -2.59 -4.01
N ASP A 48 15.81 -3.39 -3.29
CA ASP A 48 15.34 -4.08 -2.08
C ASP A 48 14.86 -3.09 -1.01
N GLY A 49 15.53 -1.94 -0.87
CA GLY A 49 15.11 -0.87 0.05
C GLY A 49 13.70 -0.35 -0.25
N LEU A 50 13.39 -0.12 -1.54
CA LEU A 50 12.05 0.31 -1.94
C LEU A 50 10.98 -0.73 -1.60
N LEU A 51 11.28 -2.02 -1.78
CA LEU A 51 10.37 -3.10 -1.37
C LEU A 51 10.22 -3.19 0.15
N HIS A 52 11.29 -2.96 0.90
CA HIS A 52 11.24 -2.95 2.36
C HIS A 52 10.37 -1.79 2.90
N ASP A 53 10.54 -0.59 2.34
CA ASP A 53 9.72 0.57 2.67
C ASP A 53 8.25 0.35 2.29
N THR A 54 8.01 -0.27 1.14
CA THR A 54 6.66 -0.68 0.70
C THR A 54 6.04 -1.66 1.70
N ALA A 55 6.78 -2.69 2.13
CA ALA A 55 6.31 -3.67 3.10
C ALA A 55 6.03 -3.03 4.47
N LYS A 56 6.84 -2.04 4.88
CA LYS A 56 6.60 -1.26 6.10
C LYS A 56 5.30 -0.46 6.00
N ALA A 57 5.11 0.29 4.92
CA ALA A 57 3.90 1.08 4.70
C ALA A 57 2.63 0.21 4.68
N LEU A 58 2.71 -1.02 4.16
CA LEU A 58 1.60 -1.98 4.16
C LEU A 58 1.24 -2.43 5.57
N ARG A 59 2.24 -2.75 6.41
CA ARG A 59 1.98 -3.09 7.82
C ARG A 59 1.34 -1.93 8.58
N GLU A 60 1.76 -0.70 8.31
CA GLU A 60 1.14 0.49 8.88
C GLU A 60 -0.32 0.65 8.39
N LEU A 61 -0.60 0.41 7.10
CA LEU A 61 -1.96 0.42 6.57
C LEU A 61 -2.86 -0.62 7.25
N VAL A 62 -2.35 -1.85 7.48
CA VAL A 62 -3.08 -2.90 8.20
C VAL A 62 -3.39 -2.47 9.63
N ALA A 63 -2.44 -1.85 10.33
CA ALA A 63 -2.67 -1.36 11.69
C ALA A 63 -3.73 -0.25 11.73
N GLU A 64 -3.64 0.73 10.82
CA GLU A 64 -4.63 1.82 10.70
C GLU A 64 -6.03 1.27 10.37
N ALA A 65 -6.12 0.37 9.40
CA ALA A 65 -7.38 -0.25 9.00
C ALA A 65 -7.99 -1.12 10.12
N GLY A 66 -7.15 -1.86 10.86
CA GLY A 66 -7.57 -2.66 12.01
C GLY A 66 -8.17 -1.78 13.12
N ALA A 67 -7.47 -0.71 13.50
CA ALA A 67 -7.96 0.23 14.51
C ALA A 67 -9.28 0.89 14.10
N ALA A 68 -9.43 1.26 12.81
CA ALA A 68 -10.68 1.80 12.31
C ALA A 68 -11.83 0.77 12.37
N ALA A 69 -11.57 -0.48 11.99
CA ALA A 69 -12.55 -1.56 12.06
C ALA A 69 -13.00 -1.86 13.50
N GLU A 70 -12.08 -1.86 14.46
CA GLU A 70 -12.38 -2.01 15.88
C GLU A 70 -13.25 -0.86 16.40
N ALA A 71 -12.91 0.40 16.07
CA ALA A 71 -13.68 1.58 16.48
C ALA A 71 -15.12 1.56 15.93
N ILE A 72 -15.30 1.15 14.67
CA ILE A 72 -16.62 0.97 14.06
C ILE A 72 -17.39 -0.13 14.80
N SER A 73 -16.77 -1.28 15.05
CA SER A 73 -17.42 -2.41 15.74
C SER A 73 -17.83 -2.08 17.17
N ALA A 74 -17.02 -1.30 17.89
CA ALA A 74 -17.33 -0.83 19.23
C ALA A 74 -18.54 0.10 19.24
N THR A 75 -18.67 0.96 18.24
CA THR A 75 -19.82 1.87 18.08
C THR A 75 -21.12 1.10 17.84
N LEU A 76 -21.09 0.11 16.94
CA LEU A 76 -22.26 -0.73 16.61
C LEU A 76 -22.72 -1.61 17.79
N THR A 77 -21.81 -2.05 18.65
CA THR A 77 -22.17 -2.83 19.85
C THR A 77 -22.78 -1.96 20.96
N SER A 78 -22.54 -0.65 20.91
CA SER A 78 -22.95 0.29 21.96
C SER A 78 -24.33 0.92 21.72
N GLU A 79 -25.02 0.62 20.61
CA GLU A 79 -26.44 0.97 20.44
C GLU A 79 -27.30 0.03 21.30
N PRO A 80 -27.91 0.52 22.39
CA PRO A 80 -28.97 -0.23 23.05
C PRO A 80 -30.20 -0.16 22.15
N GLY A 81 -30.79 -1.30 21.82
CA GLY A 81 -32.18 -1.29 21.36
C GLY A 81 -33.05 -0.55 22.37
N ASP A 82 -33.67 0.53 21.93
CA ASP A 82 -34.63 1.35 22.67
C ASP A 82 -36.05 0.96 22.21
N PRO A 83 -37.08 0.92 23.07
CA PRO A 83 -37.22 0.42 24.45
C PRO A 83 -38.06 -0.87 24.55
#